data_AF-A0A542UWF6-F1
#
_entry.id   AF-A0A542UWF6-F1
#
_cell.length_a   1.000
_cell.length_b   1.000
_cell.length_c   1.000
_cell.angle_alpha   90.00
_cell.angle_beta   90.00
_cell.angle_gamma   90.00
#
_symmetry.space_group_name_H-M   'P 1'
#
loop_
_entity.id
_entity.type
_entity.pdbx_description
1 polymer ?
#
loop_
_entity_poly.entity_id
_entity_poly.type
_entity_poly.pdbx_seq_one_letter_code
_entity_poly.pdbx_strand_id
1 'polypeptide(L)'
;MDDPARDVVDRLHRALDDVTHVLVLDPGDRVELADDDSPEEVVMAARAVATTLMLVDGDREGGVRAVVETPGATVYATLVPGGTAFVMLGPPGWNVVLARRTLDPVIADLVTTGAVDRLRDPRRRLLPGAGVAPQPDGPAGQATGQTDPAAAHEDDRALVPTPGRGGTLAQAARAEAVRRRTPST
;
A
#
# COMPACT_ATOMS: atom_id res chain seq x y z
N MET A 1 -20.38 -10.39 -13.27
CA MET A 1 -20.65 -9.97 -11.89
C MET A 1 -19.84 -8.71 -11.71
N ASP A 2 -20.49 -7.58 -11.51
CA ASP A 2 -19.81 -6.29 -11.41
C ASP A 2 -18.89 -6.30 -10.18
N ASP A 3 -17.66 -5.84 -10.37
CA ASP A 3 -16.70 -5.74 -9.28
C ASP A 3 -16.91 -4.41 -8.55
N PRO A 4 -17.45 -4.39 -7.31
CA PRO A 4 -17.62 -3.15 -6.57
C PRO A 4 -16.32 -2.39 -6.29
N ALA A 5 -15.14 -2.99 -6.46
CA ALA A 5 -13.88 -2.23 -6.46
C ALA A 5 -13.77 -1.34 -7.70
N ARG A 6 -14.09 -1.89 -8.86
CA ARG A 6 -14.12 -1.13 -10.12
C ARG A 6 -15.18 -0.03 -10.09
N ASP A 7 -16.35 -0.29 -9.51
CA ASP A 7 -17.39 0.72 -9.36
C ASP A 7 -16.93 1.92 -8.51
N VAL A 8 -16.12 1.68 -7.47
CA VAL A 8 -15.55 2.74 -6.62
C VAL A 8 -14.54 3.57 -7.40
N VAL A 9 -13.62 2.93 -8.11
CA VAL A 9 -12.62 3.58 -8.98
C VAL A 9 -13.32 4.44 -10.03
N ASP A 10 -14.25 3.84 -10.79
CA ASP A 10 -14.99 4.52 -11.85
C ASP A 10 -15.74 5.75 -11.32
N ARG A 11 -16.32 5.65 -10.11
CA ARG A 11 -17.03 6.76 -9.50
C ARG A 11 -16.08 7.89 -9.09
N LEU A 12 -14.88 7.57 -8.61
CA LEU A 12 -13.86 8.56 -8.24
C LEU A 12 -13.26 9.24 -9.47
N HIS A 13 -12.97 8.51 -10.54
CA HIS A 13 -12.53 9.07 -11.82
C HIS A 13 -13.62 9.93 -12.47
N ARG A 14 -14.88 9.49 -12.49
CA ARG A 14 -15.99 10.32 -13.02
C ARG A 14 -16.23 11.59 -12.23
N ALA A 15 -15.83 11.61 -10.95
CA ALA A 15 -15.92 12.81 -10.13
C ALA A 15 -14.78 13.79 -10.44
N LEU A 16 -13.69 13.35 -11.09
CA LEU A 16 -12.49 14.14 -11.29
C LEU A 16 -11.85 13.88 -12.65
N ASP A 17 -12.01 14.82 -13.57
CA ASP A 17 -11.54 14.68 -14.96
C ASP A 17 -10.01 14.55 -15.10
N ASP A 18 -9.22 15.02 -14.13
CA ASP A 18 -7.74 15.09 -14.21
C ASP A 18 -7.01 14.09 -13.30
N VAL A 19 -7.69 13.12 -12.70
CA VAL A 19 -7.00 12.12 -11.86
C VAL A 19 -6.26 11.11 -12.74
N THR A 20 -4.98 10.94 -12.46
CA THR A 20 -4.13 9.94 -13.11
C THR A 20 -4.19 8.59 -12.40
N HIS A 21 -4.18 8.60 -11.05
CA HIS A 21 -4.26 7.36 -10.27
C HIS A 21 -5.14 7.52 -9.03
N VAL A 22 -5.92 6.49 -8.73
CA VAL A 22 -6.72 6.31 -7.51
C VAL A 22 -6.22 5.08 -6.76
N LEU A 23 -5.94 5.25 -5.47
CA LEU A 23 -5.60 4.17 -4.56
C LEU A 23 -6.41 4.28 -3.27
N VAL A 24 -6.84 3.13 -2.75
CA VAL A 24 -7.51 3.01 -1.45
C VAL A 24 -6.72 2.04 -0.59
N LEU A 25 -6.33 2.51 0.60
CA LEU A 25 -5.53 1.75 1.54
C LEU A 25 -6.32 1.50 2.82
N ASP A 26 -6.17 0.29 3.36
CA ASP A 26 -6.70 -0.08 4.68
C ASP A 26 -5.82 0.50 5.82
N PRO A 27 -6.27 0.42 7.09
CA PRO A 27 -5.50 0.91 8.24
C PRO A 27 -4.18 0.15 8.49
N GLY A 28 -3.98 -0.99 7.82
CA GLY A 28 -2.77 -1.80 7.88
C GLY A 28 -1.78 -1.49 6.75
N ASP A 29 -1.93 -0.35 6.07
CA ASP A 29 -1.12 0.08 4.92
C ASP A 29 -1.22 -0.88 3.72
N ARG A 30 -2.29 -1.67 3.64
CA ARG A 30 -2.53 -2.59 2.53
C ARG A 30 -3.36 -1.89 1.47
N VAL A 31 -2.97 -2.05 0.21
CA VAL A 31 -3.73 -1.56 -0.93
C VAL A 31 -4.94 -2.46 -1.12
N GLU A 32 -6.12 -1.95 -0.82
CA GLU A 32 -7.39 -2.65 -1.09
C GLU A 32 -7.82 -2.46 -2.54
N LEU A 33 -7.40 -1.35 -3.14
CA LEU A 33 -7.76 -0.97 -4.50
C LEU A 33 -6.71 -0.01 -5.04
N ALA A 34 -6.31 -0.23 -6.28
CA ALA A 34 -5.47 0.66 -7.07
C ALA A 34 -5.96 0.57 -8.52
N ASP A 35 -5.77 1.64 -9.28
CA ASP A 35 -5.97 1.56 -10.72
C ASP A 35 -5.06 0.47 -11.31
N ASP A 36 -5.58 -0.33 -12.24
CA ASP A 36 -4.92 -1.51 -12.80
C ASP A 36 -3.52 -1.21 -13.37
N ASP A 37 -3.29 0.03 -13.83
CA ASP A 37 -2.03 0.50 -14.43
C ASP A 37 -1.15 1.33 -13.47
N SER A 38 -1.41 1.29 -12.16
CA SER A 38 -0.63 2.08 -11.18
C SER A 38 0.81 1.56 -11.05
N PRO A 39 1.84 2.39 -11.33
CA PRO A 39 3.24 2.00 -11.13
C PRO A 39 3.57 1.68 -9.67
N GLU A 40 4.57 0.83 -9.43
CA GLU A 40 4.99 0.45 -8.07
C GLU A 40 5.40 1.67 -7.24
N GLU A 41 6.07 2.66 -7.86
CA GLU A 41 6.49 3.89 -7.22
C GLU A 41 5.31 4.72 -6.72
N VAL A 42 4.20 4.72 -7.48
CA VAL A 42 2.96 5.41 -7.09
C VAL A 42 2.33 4.72 -5.89
N VAL A 43 2.29 3.39 -5.89
CA VAL A 43 1.80 2.60 -4.74
C VAL A 43 2.64 2.87 -3.50
N MET A 44 3.97 2.89 -3.63
CA MET A 44 4.89 3.17 -2.53
C MET A 44 4.73 4.59 -1.98
N ALA A 45 4.57 5.58 -2.85
CA ALA A 45 4.29 6.95 -2.44
C ALA A 45 2.95 7.07 -1.71
N ALA A 46 1.90 6.40 -2.21
CA ALA A 46 0.59 6.38 -1.59
C ALA A 46 0.62 5.76 -0.20
N ARG A 47 1.35 4.64 -0.01
CA ARG A 47 1.58 4.02 1.30
C ARG A 47 2.30 4.95 2.27
N ALA A 48 3.36 5.62 1.82
CA ALA A 48 4.09 6.56 2.64
C ALA A 48 3.20 7.72 3.12
N VAL A 49 2.34 8.26 2.23
CA VAL A 49 1.37 9.31 2.57
C VAL A 49 0.30 8.78 3.53
N ALA A 50 -0.28 7.61 3.25
CA ALA A 50 -1.31 6.98 4.10
C ALA A 50 -0.78 6.70 5.51
N THR A 51 0.40 6.10 5.62
CA THR A 51 1.10 5.87 6.89
C THR A 51 1.31 7.18 7.65
N THR A 52 1.73 8.24 6.95
CA THR A 52 1.91 9.56 7.57
C THR A 52 0.60 10.11 8.10
N LEU A 53 -0.50 9.99 7.34
CA LEU A 53 -1.83 10.42 7.77
C LEU A 53 -2.30 9.68 9.03
N MET A 54 -2.09 8.35 9.09
CA MET A 54 -2.46 7.53 10.24
C MET A 54 -1.68 7.90 11.50
N LEU A 55 -0.41 8.29 11.38
CA LEU A 55 0.42 8.72 12.52
C LEU A 55 0.00 10.07 13.10
N VAL A 56 -0.60 10.94 12.28
CA VAL A 56 -1.03 12.28 12.72
C VAL A 56 -2.52 12.36 13.04
N ASP A 57 -3.26 11.27 12.86
CA ASP A 57 -4.68 11.17 13.20
C ASP A 57 -4.86 11.19 14.71
N GLY A 58 -4.94 12.40 15.26
CA GLY A 58 -4.99 12.67 16.69
C GLY A 58 -6.40 12.60 17.29
N ASP A 59 -7.20 11.62 16.88
CA ASP A 59 -8.56 11.36 17.42
C ASP A 59 -9.60 12.46 17.13
N ARG A 60 -9.42 13.22 16.03
CA ARG A 60 -10.28 14.37 15.69
C ARG A 60 -11.40 14.01 14.71
N GLU A 61 -12.63 14.35 15.09
CA GLU A 61 -13.79 14.40 14.18
C GLU A 61 -13.48 15.32 13.00
N GLY A 62 -13.21 14.77 11.82
CA GLY A 62 -12.96 15.56 10.62
C GLY A 62 -12.04 14.92 9.58
N GLY A 63 -11.31 13.87 9.98
CA GLY A 63 -10.35 13.16 9.13
C GLY A 63 -9.10 13.99 8.85
N VAL A 64 -7.96 13.32 8.65
CA VAL A 64 -6.72 13.98 8.25
C VAL A 64 -6.64 14.03 6.74
N ARG A 65 -6.23 15.18 6.20
CA ARG A 65 -5.94 15.34 4.78
C ARG A 65 -4.49 15.75 4.57
N ALA A 66 -3.90 15.30 3.48
CA ALA A 66 -2.58 15.73 3.04
C ALA A 66 -2.65 16.15 1.56
N VAL A 67 -1.85 17.17 1.25
CA VAL A 67 -1.52 17.55 -0.11
C VAL A 67 -0.02 17.50 -0.23
N VAL A 68 0.48 16.73 -1.21
CA VAL A 68 1.92 16.64 -1.50
C VAL A 68 2.12 17.10 -2.94
N GLU A 69 2.83 18.21 -3.09
CA GLU A 69 3.17 18.73 -4.41
C GLU A 69 4.58 18.32 -4.78
N THR A 70 4.72 17.80 -6.00
CA THR A 70 6.00 17.47 -6.62
C THR A 70 6.09 18.18 -7.98
N PRO A 71 7.29 18.30 -8.58
CA PRO A 71 7.40 18.85 -9.93
C PRO A 71 6.61 18.08 -10.99
N GLY A 72 6.33 16.79 -10.76
CA GLY A 72 5.69 15.91 -11.74
C GLY A 72 4.22 15.57 -11.47
N ALA A 73 3.72 15.84 -10.26
CA ALA A 73 2.37 15.46 -9.85
C ALA A 73 1.95 16.16 -8.55
N THR A 74 0.63 16.24 -8.34
CA THR A 74 0.03 16.63 -7.06
C THR A 74 -0.72 15.43 -6.47
N VAL A 75 -0.34 15.04 -5.26
CA VAL A 75 -1.02 13.98 -4.49
C VAL A 75 -2.01 14.63 -3.54
N TYR A 76 -3.26 14.18 -3.59
CA TYR A 76 -4.26 14.48 -2.59
C TYR A 76 -4.63 13.21 -1.84
N ALA A 77 -4.54 13.23 -0.51
CA ALA A 77 -4.90 12.10 0.32
C ALA A 77 -5.84 12.51 1.44
N THR A 78 -6.80 11.63 1.75
CA THR A 78 -7.74 11.81 2.86
C THR A 78 -7.91 10.52 3.63
N LEU A 79 -7.78 10.61 4.95
CA LEU A 79 -8.04 9.54 5.89
C LEU A 79 -9.49 9.67 6.38
N VAL A 80 -10.30 8.64 6.14
CA VAL A 80 -11.70 8.59 6.60
C VAL A 80 -11.82 7.87 7.94
N PRO A 81 -12.92 8.06 8.70
CA PRO A 81 -13.17 7.32 9.92
C PRO A 81 -13.02 5.81 9.72
N GLY A 82 -12.43 5.14 10.71
CA GLY A 82 -12.07 3.73 10.60
C GLY A 82 -10.77 3.49 9.84
N GLY A 83 -10.00 4.53 9.50
CA GLY A 83 -8.60 4.45 9.12
C GLY A 83 -8.29 4.09 7.67
N THR A 84 -9.26 4.15 6.74
CA THR A 84 -8.96 3.97 5.31
C THR A 84 -8.50 5.28 4.69
N ALA A 85 -7.42 5.21 3.93
CA ALA A 85 -6.89 6.34 3.19
C ALA A 85 -7.31 6.24 1.72
N PHE A 86 -7.88 7.32 1.19
CA PHE A 86 -8.03 7.52 -0.24
C PHE A 86 -6.87 8.39 -0.70
N VAL A 87 -6.11 7.92 -1.68
CA VAL A 87 -4.97 8.64 -2.25
C VAL A 87 -5.22 8.80 -3.74
N MET A 88 -5.18 10.04 -4.21
CA MET A 88 -5.37 10.40 -5.60
C MET A 88 -4.17 11.18 -6.10
N LEU A 89 -3.71 10.84 -7.30
CA LEU A 89 -2.66 11.56 -7.99
C LEU A 89 -3.27 12.29 -9.17
N GLY A 90 -3.01 13.58 -9.27
CA GLY A 90 -3.33 14.41 -10.44
C GLY A 90 -2.07 15.07 -11.02
N PRO A 91 -2.23 15.84 -12.10
CA PRO A 91 -1.14 16.56 -12.74
C PRO A 91 -0.50 17.60 -11.80
N PRO A 92 0.70 18.11 -12.11
CA PRO A 92 1.29 19.19 -11.36
C PRO A 92 0.41 20.45 -11.42
N GLY A 93 0.20 21.10 -10.28
CA GLY A 93 -0.66 22.29 -10.17
C GLY A 93 -2.17 21.97 -10.14
N TRP A 94 -2.54 20.70 -9.92
CA TRP A 94 -3.93 20.28 -9.83
C TRP A 94 -4.72 21.09 -8.79
N ASN A 95 -5.95 21.47 -9.14
CA ASN A 95 -6.81 22.26 -8.27
C ASN A 95 -7.42 21.39 -7.15
N VAL A 96 -6.62 21.13 -6.11
CA VAL A 96 -7.02 20.27 -4.99
C VAL A 96 -8.23 20.80 -4.23
N VAL A 97 -8.45 22.12 -4.22
CA VAL A 97 -9.63 22.71 -3.57
C VAL A 97 -10.92 22.31 -4.29
N LEU A 98 -10.92 22.39 -5.62
CA LEU A 98 -12.05 21.93 -6.44
C LEU A 98 -12.20 20.41 -6.36
N ALA A 99 -11.08 19.67 -6.47
CA ALA A 99 -11.09 18.22 -6.36
C ALA A 99 -11.73 17.77 -5.05
N ARG A 100 -11.30 18.36 -3.93
CA ARG A 100 -11.86 18.10 -2.61
C ARG A 100 -13.35 18.37 -2.53
N ARG A 101 -13.83 19.51 -3.03
CA ARG A 101 -15.27 19.85 -3.02
C ARG A 101 -16.11 18.82 -3.78
N THR A 102 -15.52 18.19 -4.78
CA THR A 102 -16.18 17.19 -5.62
C THR A 102 -16.07 15.78 -5.02
N LEU A 103 -14.94 15.47 -4.39
CA LEU A 103 -14.65 14.17 -3.77
C LEU A 103 -15.28 13.94 -2.42
N ASP A 104 -15.26 14.95 -1.53
CA ASP A 104 -15.72 14.80 -0.14
C ASP A 104 -17.15 14.21 -0.10
N PRO A 105 -18.13 14.65 -0.94
CA PRO A 105 -19.45 14.02 -1.01
C PRO A 105 -19.45 12.57 -1.52
N VAL A 106 -18.60 12.26 -2.51
CA VAL A 106 -18.50 10.90 -3.08
C VAL A 106 -17.93 9.95 -2.05
N ILE A 107 -16.85 10.33 -1.38
CA ILE A 107 -16.21 9.53 -0.32
C ILE A 107 -17.16 9.33 0.85
N ALA A 108 -17.88 10.39 1.27
CA ALA A 108 -18.89 10.26 2.31
C ALA A 108 -19.98 9.24 1.93
N ASP A 109 -20.47 9.27 0.69
CA ASP A 109 -21.45 8.30 0.20
C ASP A 109 -20.91 6.86 0.15
N LEU A 110 -19.65 6.67 -0.24
CA LEU A 110 -19.00 5.35 -0.22
C LEU A 110 -18.88 4.79 1.19
N VAL A 111 -18.62 5.65 2.18
CA VAL A 111 -18.58 5.28 3.61
C VAL A 111 -19.98 4.94 4.11
N THR A 112 -20.99 5.79 3.87
CA THR A 112 -22.36 5.56 4.38
C THR A 112 -23.03 4.34 3.78
N THR A 113 -22.74 4.02 2.51
CA THR A 113 -23.26 2.82 1.83
C THR A 113 -22.50 1.53 2.19
N GLY A 114 -21.45 1.63 3.02
CA GLY A 114 -20.60 0.49 3.39
C GLY A 114 -19.81 -0.08 2.21
N ALA A 115 -19.62 0.68 1.13
CA ALA A 115 -18.80 0.25 -0.01
C ALA A 115 -17.33 0.06 0.42
N VAL A 116 -16.83 0.94 1.28
CA VAL A 116 -15.46 0.86 1.85
C VAL A 116 -15.28 -0.39 2.71
N ASP A 117 -16.26 -0.73 3.54
CA ASP A 117 -16.22 -1.95 4.37
C ASP A 117 -16.26 -3.22 3.52
N ARG A 118 -17.00 -3.19 2.41
CA ARG A 118 -17.02 -4.28 1.43
C ARG A 118 -15.66 -4.45 0.73
N LEU A 119 -14.91 -3.38 0.47
CA LEU A 119 -13.55 -3.49 -0.08
C LEU A 119 -12.61 -4.23 0.87
N ARG A 120 -12.75 -3.98 2.18
CA ARG A 120 -11.94 -4.59 3.23
C ARG A 120 -12.29 -6.05 3.54
N ASP A 121 -13.40 -6.56 3.03
CA ASP A 121 -13.90 -7.90 3.39
C ASP A 121 -12.84 -8.98 3.03
N PRO A 122 -12.26 -9.66 4.03
CA PRO A 122 -11.24 -10.68 3.79
C PRO A 122 -11.75 -11.86 2.96
N ARG A 123 -13.07 -12.06 2.85
CA ARG A 123 -13.66 -13.13 2.02
C ARG A 123 -13.50 -12.90 0.52
N ARG A 124 -13.38 -11.64 0.06
CA ARG A 124 -13.04 -11.33 -1.35
C ARG A 124 -11.66 -11.86 -1.72
N ARG A 125 -10.75 -11.93 -0.76
CA ARG A 125 -9.36 -12.36 -0.94
C ARG A 125 -9.21 -13.88 -1.09
N LEU A 126 -10.23 -14.64 -0.71
CA LEU A 126 -10.23 -16.11 -0.78
C LEU A 126 -10.82 -16.66 -2.08
N LEU A 127 -11.37 -15.80 -2.94
CA LEU A 127 -11.75 -16.18 -4.29
C LEU A 127 -10.50 -16.05 -5.18
N PRO A 128 -9.98 -17.14 -5.76
CA PRO A 128 -8.85 -17.07 -6.65
C PRO A 128 -9.27 -16.33 -7.93
N GLY A 129 -8.91 -15.05 -8.01
CA GLY A 129 -8.94 -14.30 -9.26
C GLY A 129 -7.88 -14.86 -10.21
N ALA A 130 -8.34 -15.54 -11.27
CA ALA A 130 -7.69 -15.79 -12.54
C ALA A 130 -6.17 -15.51 -12.62
N GLY A 131 -5.38 -16.29 -11.88
CA GLY A 131 -3.99 -16.53 -12.26
C GLY A 131 -4.02 -17.40 -13.50
N VAL A 132 -3.70 -16.82 -14.66
CA VAL A 132 -3.33 -17.57 -15.86
C VAL A 132 -2.22 -18.53 -15.45
N ALA A 133 -2.56 -19.80 -15.25
CA ALA A 133 -1.57 -20.85 -15.16
C ALA A 133 -0.86 -20.89 -16.51
N PRO A 134 0.49 -20.82 -16.58
CA PRO A 134 1.16 -21.18 -17.82
C PRO A 134 0.83 -22.65 -18.10
N GLN A 135 0.09 -22.91 -19.18
CA GLN A 135 -0.04 -24.25 -19.74
C GLN A 135 1.35 -24.68 -20.22
N PRO A 136 1.93 -25.78 -19.72
CA PRO A 136 2.97 -26.46 -20.45
C PRO A 136 2.29 -27.31 -21.53
N ASP A 137 2.49 -26.92 -22.79
CA ASP A 137 2.32 -27.83 -23.93
C ASP A 137 3.12 -29.12 -23.66
N GLY A 138 2.48 -30.28 -23.92
CA GLY A 138 2.96 -31.62 -23.54
C GLY A 138 4.25 -32.10 -24.24
N PRO A 139 4.56 -33.42 -24.29
CA PRO A 139 3.66 -34.57 -24.17
C PRO A 139 4.13 -35.69 -23.22
N ALA A 140 3.29 -36.73 -23.15
CA ALA A 140 3.43 -37.97 -22.38
C ALA A 140 4.82 -38.63 -22.44
N GLY A 141 5.29 -39.05 -21.26
CA GLY A 141 6.43 -39.94 -21.10
C GLY A 141 6.38 -40.61 -19.72
N GLN A 142 6.10 -41.91 -19.72
CA GLN A 142 6.17 -42.79 -18.57
C GLN A 142 7.57 -42.77 -17.93
N ALA A 143 7.65 -42.77 -16.60
CA ALA A 143 8.68 -43.50 -15.86
C ALA A 143 8.31 -43.62 -14.37
N THR A 144 7.95 -44.84 -13.99
CA THR A 144 8.10 -45.43 -12.65
C THR A 144 9.48 -45.15 -12.04
N GLY A 145 9.57 -44.92 -10.73
CA GLY A 145 10.87 -44.78 -10.06
C GLY A 145 10.79 -44.47 -8.57
N GLN A 146 10.33 -45.43 -7.80
CA GLN A 146 10.54 -45.56 -6.36
C GLN A 146 12.03 -45.53 -6.00
N THR A 147 12.45 -44.69 -5.04
CA THR A 147 13.37 -45.02 -3.92
C THR A 147 13.64 -43.80 -3.05
N ASP A 148 13.28 -43.90 -1.76
CA ASP A 148 14.05 -43.36 -0.64
C ASP A 148 15.30 -44.26 -0.46
N PRO A 149 16.46 -43.75 0.01
CA PRO A 149 16.65 -43.68 1.46
C PRO A 149 17.60 -42.60 2.03
N ALA A 150 17.32 -42.23 3.27
CA ALA A 150 18.21 -42.08 4.44
C ALA A 150 19.58 -41.34 4.36
N ALA A 151 19.65 -40.30 5.21
CA ALA A 151 20.70 -39.97 6.18
C ALA A 151 22.13 -39.62 5.71
N ALA A 152 22.53 -38.38 6.01
CA ALA A 152 23.88 -38.06 6.51
C ALA A 152 23.85 -36.75 7.32
N HIS A 153 24.05 -36.88 8.63
CA HIS A 153 24.63 -35.84 9.48
C HIS A 153 26.15 -35.90 9.30
N GLU A 154 26.81 -34.78 9.05
CA GLU A 154 27.94 -34.26 9.87
C GLU A 154 28.56 -32.99 9.26
N ASP A 155 29.04 -32.16 10.19
CA ASP A 155 30.07 -31.12 10.08
C ASP A 155 29.79 -29.73 9.48
N ASP A 156 29.44 -28.84 10.41
CA ASP A 156 30.36 -27.82 10.94
C ASP A 156 30.99 -26.85 9.92
N ARG A 157 30.48 -25.62 9.93
CA ARG A 157 31.25 -24.39 9.67
C ARG A 157 30.52 -23.16 10.24
N ALA A 158 31.06 -22.68 11.36
CA ALA A 158 31.05 -21.29 11.83
C ALA A 158 29.69 -20.60 12.02
N LEU A 159 29.14 -20.74 13.25
CA LEU A 159 28.20 -19.78 13.82
C LEU A 159 28.86 -18.39 13.88
N VAL A 160 28.42 -17.48 13.01
CA VAL A 160 28.52 -16.04 13.25
C VAL A 160 27.41 -15.68 14.24
N PRO A 161 27.69 -15.04 15.40
CA PRO A 161 26.64 -14.60 16.28
C PRO A 161 25.81 -13.51 15.59
N THR A 162 24.56 -13.84 15.30
CA THR A 162 23.50 -12.93 14.87
C THR A 162 23.36 -11.79 15.89
N PRO A 163 23.49 -10.50 15.52
CA PRO A 163 23.06 -9.43 16.39
C PRO A 163 21.55 -9.51 16.55
N GLY A 164 21.11 -9.58 17.81
CA GLY A 164 19.70 -9.63 18.15
C GLY A 164 18.93 -8.41 17.65
N ARG A 165 17.71 -8.68 17.20
CA ARG A 165 16.48 -7.89 17.35
C ARG A 165 16.68 -6.45 17.89
N GLY A 166 16.41 -5.43 17.06
CA GLY A 166 15.87 -4.15 17.54
C GLY A 166 16.78 -2.92 17.55
N GLY A 167 17.62 -2.70 16.53
CA GLY A 167 18.26 -1.40 16.30
C GLY A 167 17.83 -0.80 14.97
N THR A 168 16.84 0.10 14.98
CA THR A 168 16.41 0.83 13.78
C THR A 168 17.52 1.78 13.31
N LEU A 169 17.55 2.11 12.00
CA LEU A 169 18.49 3.07 11.39
C LEU A 169 18.61 4.42 12.15
N ALA A 170 17.62 4.76 12.99
CA ALA A 170 17.64 5.89 13.90
C ALA A 170 18.72 5.81 15.01
N GLN A 171 19.16 4.61 15.42
CA GLN A 171 20.24 4.45 16.42
C GLN A 171 21.64 4.67 15.83
N ALA A 172 21.86 4.36 14.55
CA ALA A 172 23.12 4.66 13.87
C ALA A 172 23.35 6.18 13.72
N ALA A 173 22.28 6.94 13.42
CA ALA A 173 22.35 8.39 13.30
C ALA A 173 22.61 9.12 14.63
N ARG A 174 22.17 8.55 15.77
CA ARG A 174 22.41 9.14 17.10
C ARG A 174 23.85 8.99 17.58
N ALA A 175 24.56 7.93 17.21
CA ALA A 175 25.97 7.75 17.58
C ALA A 175 26.90 8.75 16.84
N GLU A 176 26.58 9.08 15.60
CA GLU A 176 27.33 10.04 14.77
C GLU A 176 27.19 11.50 15.30
N ALA A 177 26.01 11.87 15.79
CA ALA A 177 25.72 13.22 16.28
C ALA A 177 26.38 13.54 17.64
N VAL A 178 26.66 12.53 18.47
CA VAL A 178 27.35 12.72 19.77
C VAL A 178 28.86 12.90 19.57
N ARG A 179 29.49 12.23 18.59
CA ARG A 179 30.93 12.41 18.30
C ARG A 179 31.29 13.81 17.80
N ARG A 180 30.36 14.52 17.15
CA ARG A 180 30.61 15.87 16.62
C ARG A 180 30.45 16.99 17.67
N ARG A 181 30.09 16.67 18.91
CA ARG A 181 29.82 17.66 19.98
C ARG A 181 30.81 17.67 21.13
N THR A 182 31.86 16.86 21.11
CA THR A 182 32.95 16.97 22.09
C THR A 182 34.06 17.86 21.54
N PRO A 183 34.21 19.11 22.02
CA PRO A 183 35.45 19.86 21.83
C PRO A 183 36.55 19.20 22.66
N SER A 184 37.69 18.93 22.04
CA SER A 184 38.92 18.54 22.71
C SER A 184 39.36 19.68 23.64
N THR A 185 39.44 19.40 24.94
CA THR A 185 40.31 20.13 25.88
C THR A 185 41.61 19.37 26.01
#